data_AF-A0AAW0J014-F1
#
_entry.id   AF-A0AAW0J014-F1
#
_cell.length_a   1.000
_cell.length_b   1.000
_cell.length_c   1.000
_cell.angle_alpha   90.00
_cell.angle_beta   90.00
_cell.angle_gamma   90.00
#
_symmetry.space_group_name_H-M   'P 1'
#
loop_
_entity.id
_entity.type
_entity.pdbx_description
1 polymer ?
#
loop_
_entity_poly.entity_id
_entity_poly.type
_entity_poly.pdbx_seq_one_letter_code
_entity_poly.pdbx_strand_id
1 'polypeptide(L)' 'MAKGAMPNLQRLVIKSCLFVCRPPVELWSLTGLRDVEVLHPCPLLKNVLQQLQTRDECKLQVNPPLDTTM' A
#
# COMPACT_ATOMS: atom_id res chain seq x y z
N MET A 1 -4.36 -12.26 -22.43
CA MET A 1 -4.27 -12.38 -20.96
C MET A 1 -3.19 -11.43 -20.49
N ALA A 2 -3.55 -10.26 -19.94
CA ALA A 2 -2.57 -9.41 -19.28
C ALA A 2 -2.17 -10.12 -17.98
N LYS A 3 -1.12 -10.95 -18.07
CA LYS A 3 -0.42 -11.47 -16.90
C LYS A 3 -0.12 -10.25 -16.04
N GLY A 4 -0.73 -10.16 -14.84
CA GLY A 4 -0.65 -8.98 -13.98
C GLY A 4 0.76 -8.40 -14.00
N ALA A 5 0.86 -7.10 -14.28
CA ALA A 5 2.15 -6.45 -14.49
C ALA A 5 3.04 -6.76 -13.29
N MET A 6 4.18 -7.42 -13.51
CA MET A 6 5.14 -7.77 -12.45
C MET A 6 4.70 -8.91 -11.49
N PRO A 7 4.56 -10.17 -11.97
CA PRO A 7 4.19 -11.32 -11.14
C PRO A 7 5.24 -11.70 -10.09
N ASN A 8 6.48 -11.22 -10.23
CA ASN A 8 7.58 -11.47 -9.30
C ASN A 8 7.77 -10.33 -8.29
N LEU A 9 6.98 -9.26 -8.36
CA LEU A 9 7.11 -8.13 -7.43
C LEU A 9 6.53 -8.53 -6.07
N GLN A 10 7.41 -8.85 -5.12
CA GLN A 10 7.02 -9.27 -3.77
C GLN A 10 6.97 -8.11 -2.79
N ARG A 11 7.88 -7.13 -2.92
CA ARG A 11 8.00 -6.00 -2.01
C ARG A 11 7.91 -4.68 -2.77
N LEU A 12 7.07 -3.77 -2.26
CA LEU A 12 6.97 -2.39 -2.73
C LEU A 12 7.24 -1.42 -1.58
N VAL A 13 8.07 -0.41 -1.83
CA VAL A 13 8.32 0.69 -0.89
C VAL A 13 7.86 1.99 -1.52
N ILE A 14 6.97 2.72 -0.87
CA ILE A 14 6.45 4.03 -1.30
C ILE A 14 6.95 5.06 -0.30
N LYS A 15 7.77 6.03 -0.74
CA LYS A 15 8.35 7.06 0.13
C LYS A 15 7.85 8.44 -0.25
N SER A 16 7.36 9.19 0.75
CA SER A 16 7.01 10.62 0.66
C SER A 16 6.18 10.97 -0.58
N CYS A 17 5.18 10.14 -0.87
CA CYS A 17 4.39 10.31 -2.08
C CYS A 17 3.16 11.21 -1.81
N LEU A 18 3.18 12.40 -2.38
CA LEU A 18 2.08 13.36 -2.31
C LEU A 18 1.00 13.13 -3.39
N PHE A 19 1.33 12.38 -4.44
CA PHE A 19 0.48 12.18 -5.62
C PHE A 19 -0.57 11.06 -5.46
N VAL A 20 -0.39 10.17 -4.50
CA VAL A 20 -1.30 9.02 -4.28
C VAL A 20 -2.48 9.45 -3.40
N CYS A 21 -3.25 10.45 -3.85
CA CYS A 21 -4.53 10.82 -3.23
C CYS A 21 -5.66 9.85 -3.61
N ARG A 22 -5.42 8.95 -4.57
CA ARG A 22 -6.31 7.82 -4.86
C ARG A 22 -5.66 6.54 -4.38
N PRO A 23 -6.43 5.65 -3.72
CA PRO A 23 -5.95 4.31 -3.41
C PRO A 23 -5.40 3.67 -4.67
N PRO A 24 -4.18 3.14 -4.65
CA PRO A 24 -3.64 2.49 -5.81
C PRO A 24 -4.28 1.10 -5.89
N VAL A 25 -5.54 1.06 -6.34
CA VAL A 25 -6.32 -0.17 -6.58
C VAL A 25 -5.52 -1.11 -7.49
N GLU A 26 -4.69 -0.55 -8.35
CA GLU A 26 -3.78 -1.26 -9.23
C GLU A 26 -2.70 -2.04 -8.47
N LEU A 27 -2.27 -1.61 -7.27
CA LEU A 27 -1.38 -2.43 -6.44
C LEU A 27 -2.04 -3.73 -5.99
N TRP A 28 -3.36 -3.75 -5.89
CA TRP A 28 -4.11 -4.98 -5.56
C TRP A 28 -4.32 -5.91 -6.74
N SER A 29 -4.07 -5.43 -7.96
CA SER A 29 -3.96 -6.30 -9.14
C SER A 29 -2.64 -7.09 -9.16
N LEU A 30 -1.68 -6.73 -8.29
CA LEU A 30 -0.38 -7.40 -8.19
C LEU A 30 -0.52 -8.66 -7.32
N THR A 31 -0.68 -9.81 -7.97
CA THR A 31 -0.83 -11.10 -7.30
C THR A 31 0.43 -11.60 -6.60
N GLY A 32 1.61 -11.12 -7.01
CA GLY A 32 2.89 -11.49 -6.39
C GLY A 32 3.24 -10.68 -5.14
N LEU A 33 2.50 -9.61 -4.85
CA LEU A 33 2.83 -8.64 -3.81
C LEU A 33 2.50 -9.18 -2.42
N ARG A 34 3.51 -9.20 -1.55
CA ARG A 34 3.44 -9.73 -0.19
C ARG A 34 3.72 -8.67 0.86
N ASP A 35 4.58 -7.71 0.54
CA ASP A 35 5.01 -6.67 1.47
C ASP A 35 4.86 -5.29 0.82
N VAL A 36 4.16 -4.40 1.51
CA VAL A 36 4.04 -2.97 1.13
C VAL A 36 4.51 -2.13 2.30
N GLU A 37 5.51 -1.30 2.07
CA GLU A 37 6.03 -0.37 3.06
C GLU A 37 5.78 1.06 2.60
N VAL A 38 5.10 1.85 3.42
CA VAL A 38 4.84 3.27 3.14
C VAL A 38 5.56 4.14 4.15
N LEU A 39 6.49 4.96 3.66
CA LEU A 39 7.32 5.86 4.43
C LEU A 39 6.84 7.30 4.26
N HIS A 40 6.57 7.98 5.38
CA HIS A 40 6.05 9.33 5.46
C HIS A 40 4.81 9.57 4.57
N PRO A 41 3.72 8.80 4.76
CA PRO A 41 2.49 9.02 4.02
C PRO A 41 1.90 10.40 4.33
N CYS A 42 1.35 11.05 3.31
CA CYS A 42 0.51 12.23 3.50
C CYS A 42 -0.79 11.84 4.24
N PRO A 43 -1.48 12.79 4.90
CA PRO A 43 -2.69 12.50 5.67
C PRO A 43 -3.79 11.78 4.85
N LEU A 44 -3.97 12.13 3.58
CA LEU A 44 -4.93 11.47 2.70
C LEU A 44 -4.56 10.01 2.44
N LEU A 45 -3.27 9.73 2.18
CA LEU A 45 -2.78 8.37 2.00
C LEU A 45 -2.91 7.57 3.30
N LYS A 46 -2.73 8.17 4.48
CA LYS A 46 -2.96 7.49 5.77
C LYS A 46 -4.39 6.95 5.88
N ASN A 47 -5.41 7.76 5.59
CA ASN A 47 -6.83 7.35 5.65
C ASN A 47 -7.13 6.20 4.69
N VAL A 48 -6.57 6.26 3.49
CA VAL A 48 -6.71 5.20 2.49
C VAL A 48 -6.04 3.90 2.96
N LEU A 49 -4.83 3.98 3.50
CA LEU A 49 -4.10 2.81 3.99
C LEU A 49 -4.81 2.13 5.17
N GLN A 50 -5.48 2.89 6.05
CA GLN A 50 -6.31 2.31 7.12
C GLN A 50 -7.43 1.42 6.56
N GLN A 51 -8.09 1.83 5.48
CA GLN A 51 -9.15 1.04 4.85
C GLN A 51 -8.62 -0.23 4.16
N LEU A 52 -7.33 -0.25 3.81
CA LEU A 52 -6.68 -1.31 3.03
C LEU A 52 -5.98 -2.38 3.86
N GLN A 53 -5.86 -2.22 5.20
CA GLN A 53 -5.24 -3.21 6.09
C GLN A 53 -5.97 -4.57 6.13
N THR A 54 -7.11 -4.71 5.46
CA THR A 54 -8.03 -5.86 5.54
C THR A 54 -7.74 -7.00 4.56
N ARG A 55 -6.62 -6.99 3.83
CA ARG A 55 -6.27 -8.09 2.91
C ARG A 55 -5.36 -9.12 3.60
N ASP A 56 -5.89 -10.32 3.84
CA ASP A 56 -5.25 -11.43 4.58
C ASP A 56 -3.85 -11.87 4.10
N GLU A 57 -3.45 -11.56 2.86
CA GLU A 57 -2.21 -12.08 2.26
C GLU A 57 -1.11 -11.03 2.04
N CYS A 58 -1.37 -9.74 2.34
CA CYS A 58 -0.41 -8.67 2.09
C CYS A 58 -0.08 -7.90 3.37
N LYS A 59 1.18 -7.96 3.80
CA LYS A 59 1.68 -7.22 4.94
C LYS A 59 1.86 -5.75 4.58
N LEU A 60 1.02 -4.89 5.15
CA LEU A 60 1.13 -3.44 5.00
C LEU A 60 1.82 -2.84 6.23
N GLN A 61 2.98 -2.21 6.01
CA GLN A 61 3.73 -1.48 7.03
C GLN A 61 3.71 0.02 6.72
N VAL A 62 3.44 0.85 7.72
CA VAL A 62 3.37 2.30 7.56
C VAL A 62 4.24 2.96 8.63
N ASN A 63 5.14 3.84 8.20
CA ASN A 63 6.06 4.59 9.06
C ASN A 63 5.97 6.10 8.76
N PRO A 64 5.72 6.98 9.74
CA PRO A 64 5.34 6.66 11.12
C PRO A 64 4.00 5.90 11.16
N PRO A 65 3.75 5.11 12.22
CA PRO A 65 2.50 4.38 12.39
C PRO A 65 1.29 5.28 12.13
N LEU A 66 0.23 4.69 11.57
CA LEU A 66 -1.06 5.37 11.44
C LEU A 66 -1.56 5.59 12.87
N ASP A 67 -1.54 6.84 13.36
CA ASP A 67 -2.00 7.17 14.72
C ASP A 67 -3.41 6.60 14.93
N THR A 68 -3.50 5.60 15.81
CA THR A 68 -4.77 5.09 16.34
C THR A 68 -5.25 6.10 17.38
N THR A 69 -5.73 7.26 16.92
CA THR A 69 -6.43 8.16 17.84
C THR A 69 -7.82 7.57 18.05
N MET A 70 -8.01 7.03 19.26
CA MET A 70 -9.29 6.64 19.86
C MET A 70 -10.35 7.74 19.72
#